data_AF-A0A0E4CLX1-F1
#
_entry.id   AF-A0A0E4CLX1-F1
#
_cell.length_a   1.000
_cell.length_b   1.000
_cell.length_c   1.000
_cell.angle_alpha   90.00
_cell.angle_beta   90.00
_cell.angle_gamma   90.00
#
_symmetry.space_group_name_H-M   'P 1'
#
loop_
_entity.id
_entity.type
_entity.pdbx_description
1 polymer ?
#
loop_
_entity_poly.entity_id
_entity_poly.type
_entity_poly.pdbx_seq_one_letter_code
_entity_poly.pdbx_strand_id
1 'polypeptide(L)'
;MTDAAASKPNLGRFGSFGRGVTPQQAKEIEALGYGAVWVGGSPPAELAWVEPILEATSTLQVATGIVNIWTAPANEVAESFHRIDKAYPDRFLLGIGVGHREVISEYRKPYDALVEYLDALDEYGVPAHRRVVAALGPRVLQLSAQRSAGAHRI
;
A
#
# COMPACT_ATOMS: atom_id res chain seq x y z
N MET A 1 -0.52 -30.58 1.15
CA MET A 1 0.41 -29.43 1.21
C MET A 1 0.08 -28.55 0.02
N THR A 2 -0.80 -27.57 0.21
CA THR A 2 -1.24 -26.66 -0.86
C THR A 2 -0.16 -25.61 -1.08
N ASP A 3 0.31 -25.57 -2.31
CA ASP A 3 1.23 -24.60 -2.88
C ASP A 3 0.62 -23.19 -2.75
N ALA A 4 1.07 -22.43 -1.75
CA ALA A 4 0.74 -21.02 -1.59
C ALA A 4 1.55 -20.21 -2.60
N ALA A 5 1.33 -20.46 -3.89
CA ALA A 5 1.73 -19.53 -4.92
C ALA A 5 1.04 -18.20 -4.59
N ALA A 6 1.84 -17.20 -4.22
CA ALA A 6 1.44 -15.87 -3.79
C ALA A 6 0.39 -15.28 -4.76
N SER A 7 -0.89 -15.44 -4.42
CA SER A 7 -1.99 -14.96 -5.25
C SER A 7 -1.99 -13.44 -5.19
N LYS A 8 -1.99 -12.80 -6.36
CA LYS A 8 -2.18 -11.35 -6.44
C LYS A 8 -3.51 -10.97 -5.77
N PRO A 9 -3.58 -9.82 -5.09
CA PRO A 9 -4.82 -9.35 -4.48
C PRO A 9 -5.88 -9.16 -5.58
N ASN A 10 -7.08 -9.69 -5.34
CA ASN A 10 -8.21 -9.51 -6.25
C ASN A 10 -8.90 -8.18 -5.97
N LEU A 11 -8.41 -7.12 -6.61
CA LEU A 11 -8.92 -5.75 -6.46
C LEU A 11 -10.24 -5.49 -7.21
N GLY A 12 -10.85 -6.52 -7.77
CA GLY A 12 -12.03 -6.42 -8.63
C GLY A 12 -11.72 -5.84 -10.01
N ARG A 13 -12.78 -5.56 -10.78
CA ARG A 13 -12.69 -5.05 -12.16
C ARG A 13 -12.40 -3.55 -12.22
N PHE A 14 -12.92 -2.81 -11.24
CA PHE A 14 -12.79 -1.36 -11.16
C PHE A 14 -12.31 -0.96 -9.76
N GLY A 15 -11.39 0.01 -9.72
CA GLY A 15 -10.92 0.64 -8.50
C GLY A 15 -11.11 2.15 -8.56
N SER A 16 -11.29 2.78 -7.40
CA SER A 16 -11.36 4.24 -7.27
C SER A 16 -10.03 4.77 -6.74
N PHE A 17 -9.61 5.95 -7.21
CA PHE A 17 -8.45 6.67 -6.69
C PHE A 17 -8.85 8.08 -6.28
N GLY A 18 -8.48 8.50 -5.07
CA GLY A 18 -8.84 9.81 -4.55
C GLY A 18 -8.01 10.22 -3.34
N ARG A 19 -8.30 11.40 -2.80
CA ARG A 19 -7.72 11.91 -1.54
C ARG A 19 -8.83 12.14 -0.53
N GLY A 20 -8.56 11.89 0.75
CA GLY A 20 -9.51 12.17 1.83
C GLY A 20 -10.83 11.40 1.72
N VAL A 21 -10.77 10.14 1.29
CA VAL A 21 -11.95 9.27 1.19
C VAL A 21 -12.53 9.07 2.58
N THR A 22 -13.78 9.47 2.78
CA THR A 22 -14.51 9.25 4.03
C THR A 22 -15.11 7.84 4.09
N PRO A 23 -15.41 7.31 5.29
CA PRO A 23 -16.10 6.02 5.42
C PRO A 23 -17.43 5.93 4.66
N GLN A 24 -18.19 7.03 4.62
CA GLN A 24 -19.44 7.13 3.87
C GLN A 24 -19.20 7.01 2.36
N GLN A 25 -18.21 7.72 1.82
CA GLN A 25 -17.84 7.61 0.41
C GLN A 25 -17.33 6.22 0.06
N ALA A 26 -16.57 5.57 0.96
CA ALA A 26 -16.12 4.20 0.73
C ALA A 26 -17.28 3.21 0.64
N LYS A 27 -18.31 3.38 1.46
CA LYS A 27 -19.55 2.59 1.39
C LYS A 27 -20.29 2.80 0.07
N GLU A 28 -20.33 4.03 -0.44
CA GLU A 28 -20.92 4.33 -1.74
C GLU A 28 -20.09 3.72 -2.89
N ILE A 29 -18.76 3.81 -2.82
CA ILE A 29 -17.84 3.18 -3.77
C ILE A 29 -18.04 1.65 -3.80
N GLU A 30 -18.16 1.01 -2.64
CA GLU A 30 -18.48 -0.41 -2.53
C GLU A 30 -19.86 -0.73 -3.16
N ALA A 31 -20.88 0.06 -2.85
CA ALA A 31 -22.23 -0.14 -3.39
C ALA A 31 -22.31 0.02 -4.92
N LEU A 32 -21.42 0.83 -5.50
CA LEU A 32 -21.26 0.98 -6.95
C LEU A 32 -20.50 -0.19 -7.62
N GLY A 33 -20.04 -1.17 -6.84
CA GLY A 33 -19.36 -2.38 -7.33
C GLY A 33 -17.86 -2.23 -7.57
N TYR A 34 -17.23 -1.21 -6.99
CA TYR A 34 -15.77 -1.09 -7.01
C TYR A 34 -15.15 -2.06 -6.00
N GLY A 35 -14.09 -2.76 -6.41
CA GLY A 35 -13.43 -3.75 -5.56
C GLY A 35 -12.32 -3.16 -4.68
N ALA A 36 -11.76 -2.01 -5.07
CA ALA A 36 -10.70 -1.36 -4.32
C ALA A 36 -10.80 0.17 -4.32
N VAL A 37 -10.34 0.78 -3.24
CA VAL A 37 -10.12 2.23 -3.14
C VAL A 37 -8.67 2.53 -2.80
N TRP A 38 -8.05 3.38 -3.61
CA TRP A 38 -6.69 3.87 -3.43
C TRP A 38 -6.75 5.28 -2.88
N VAL A 39 -6.30 5.44 -1.64
CA VAL A 39 -6.29 6.74 -0.97
C VAL A 39 -4.89 7.33 -1.04
N GLY A 40 -4.75 8.38 -1.84
CA GLY A 40 -3.52 9.13 -1.94
C GLY A 40 -3.40 10.21 -0.88
N GLY A 41 -2.17 10.67 -0.64
CA GLY A 41 -1.93 11.74 0.33
C GLY A 41 -0.62 11.69 1.11
N SER A 42 0.24 10.69 0.90
CA SER A 42 1.42 10.48 1.75
C SER A 42 1.04 10.40 3.23
N PRO A 43 0.20 9.43 3.62
CA PRO A 43 -0.28 9.35 4.99
C PRO A 43 0.88 9.07 5.97
N PRO A 44 0.72 9.44 7.25
CA PRO A 44 1.66 9.05 8.30
C PRO A 44 1.68 7.53 8.49
N ALA A 45 2.76 7.03 9.10
CA ALA A 45 3.00 5.60 9.30
C ALA A 45 1.87 4.88 10.09
N GLU A 46 1.19 5.61 10.96
CA GLU A 46 0.07 5.16 11.80
C GLU A 46 -1.15 4.64 11.01
N LEU A 47 -1.37 5.13 9.78
CA LEU A 47 -2.47 4.69 8.90
C LEU A 47 -3.87 4.67 9.56
N ALA A 48 -4.11 5.47 10.60
CA ALA A 48 -5.33 5.44 11.42
C ALA A 48 -6.63 5.70 10.65
N TRP A 49 -6.55 6.30 9.46
CA TRP A 49 -7.70 6.57 8.59
C TRP A 49 -8.22 5.30 7.88
N VAL A 50 -7.43 4.21 7.84
CA VAL A 50 -7.79 2.98 7.13
C VAL A 50 -8.88 2.20 7.86
N GLU A 51 -8.77 2.07 9.19
CA GLU A 51 -9.71 1.26 9.99
C GLU A 51 -11.16 1.77 9.88
N PRO A 52 -11.46 3.08 10.00
CA PRO A 52 -12.82 3.58 9.83
C PRO A 52 -13.42 3.30 8.44
N ILE A 53 -12.59 3.25 7.40
CA ILE A 53 -13.04 2.92 6.04
C ILE A 53 -13.38 1.43 5.94
N LEU A 54 -12.50 0.58 6.48
CA LEU A 54 -12.69 -0.86 6.47
C LEU A 54 -13.86 -1.31 7.35
N GLU A 55 -14.10 -0.62 8.47
CA GLU A 55 -15.25 -0.85 9.36
C GLU A 55 -16.58 -0.54 8.68
N ALA A 56 -16.63 0.53 7.86
CA ALA A 56 -17.85 0.95 7.16
C ALA A 56 -18.17 0.12 5.91
N THR A 57 -17.27 -0.76 5.48
CA THR A 57 -17.36 -1.55 4.25
C THR A 57 -17.20 -3.04 4.54
N SER A 58 -17.65 -3.90 3.63
CA SER A 58 -17.72 -5.35 3.87
C SER A 58 -16.71 -6.17 3.06
N THR A 59 -16.45 -5.74 1.83
CA THR A 59 -15.67 -6.43 0.81
C THR A 59 -14.61 -5.53 0.18
N LEU A 60 -14.78 -4.21 0.28
CA LEU A 60 -13.87 -3.23 -0.31
C LEU A 60 -12.45 -3.41 0.24
N GLN A 61 -11.47 -3.46 -0.66
CA GLN A 61 -10.05 -3.42 -0.33
C GLN A 61 -9.56 -1.96 -0.30
N VAL A 62 -8.79 -1.60 0.72
CA VAL A 62 -8.24 -0.24 0.89
C VAL A 62 -6.75 -0.28 0.63
N ALA A 63 -6.28 0.61 -0.23
CA ALA A 63 -4.88 0.71 -0.61
C ALA A 63 -4.31 2.11 -0.36
N THR A 64 -3.05 2.19 0.06
CA THR A 64 -2.34 3.48 0.17
C THR A 64 -1.76 3.89 -1.19
N GLY A 65 -1.95 5.15 -1.59
CA GLY A 65 -1.46 5.70 -2.86
C GLY A 65 -0.62 6.98 -2.70
N ILE A 66 0.46 7.03 -1.94
CA ILE A 66 1.29 5.95 -1.37
C ILE A 66 1.89 6.41 -0.04
N VAL A 67 2.37 5.48 0.79
CA VAL A 67 3.24 5.77 1.94
C VAL A 67 4.63 6.18 1.45
N ASN A 68 5.17 7.24 2.03
CA ASN A 68 6.49 7.76 1.68
C ASN A 68 7.57 7.19 2.61
N ILE A 69 8.57 6.51 2.04
CA ILE A 69 9.65 5.86 2.81
C ILE A 69 10.50 6.84 3.63
N TRP A 70 10.52 8.13 3.25
CA TRP A 70 11.31 9.16 3.94
C TRP A 70 10.62 9.68 5.20
N THR A 71 9.30 9.64 5.25
CA THR A 71 8.51 10.23 6.34
C THR A 71 7.82 9.20 7.21
N ALA A 72 7.75 7.95 6.76
CA ALA A 72 7.06 6.86 7.45
C ALA A 72 8.04 5.68 7.65
N PRO A 73 8.62 5.53 8.85
CA PRO A 73 9.55 4.45 9.17
C PRO A 73 8.95 3.06 8.90
N ALA A 74 9.76 2.13 8.38
CA ALA A 74 9.30 0.80 7.97
C ALA A 74 8.73 -0.04 9.14
N ASN A 75 9.29 0.12 10.34
CA ASN A 75 8.83 -0.55 11.56
C ASN A 75 7.41 -0.10 11.94
N GLU A 76 7.15 1.20 11.99
CA GLU A 76 5.83 1.75 12.33
C GLU A 76 4.77 1.39 11.28
N VAL A 77 5.16 1.38 10.00
CA VAL A 77 4.28 0.96 8.91
C VAL A 77 3.98 -0.53 8.97
N ALA A 78 4.96 -1.36 9.32
CA ALA A 78 4.75 -2.80 9.49
C ALA A 78 3.83 -3.10 10.68
N GLU A 79 4.02 -2.43 11.82
CA GLU A 79 3.13 -2.55 12.97
C GLU A 79 1.69 -2.16 12.62
N SER A 80 1.51 -1.05 11.91
CA SER A 80 0.21 -0.60 11.44
C SER A 80 -0.41 -1.56 10.43
N PHE A 81 0.40 -2.12 9.51
CA PHE A 81 -0.05 -3.16 8.57
C PHE A 81 -0.57 -4.39 9.33
N HIS A 82 0.20 -4.92 10.28
CA HIS A 82 -0.21 -6.11 11.06
C HIS A 82 -1.44 -5.85 11.92
N ARG A 83 -1.56 -4.65 12.50
CA ARG A 83 -2.76 -4.25 13.25
C ARG A 83 -4.00 -4.24 12.35
N ILE A 84 -3.91 -3.61 11.18
CA ILE A 84 -5.03 -3.50 10.24
C ILE A 84 -5.37 -4.87 9.66
N ASP A 85 -4.38 -5.66 9.23
CA ASP A 85 -4.61 -6.98 8.62
C ASP A 85 -5.17 -7.99 9.65
N LYS A 86 -4.80 -7.87 10.94
CA LYS A 86 -5.41 -8.66 12.02
C LYS A 86 -6.88 -8.31 12.25
N ALA A 87 -7.26 -7.04 12.14
CA ALA A 87 -8.65 -6.59 12.30
C ALA A 87 -9.50 -6.84 11.04
N TYR A 88 -8.89 -6.70 9.87
CA TYR A 88 -9.54 -6.74 8.55
C TYR A 88 -8.71 -7.60 7.58
N PRO A 89 -8.70 -8.93 7.79
CA PRO A 89 -7.86 -9.84 7.01
C PRO A 89 -8.16 -9.73 5.52
N ASP A 90 -7.10 -9.75 4.71
CA ASP A 90 -7.15 -9.69 3.25
C ASP A 90 -7.72 -8.40 2.63
N ARG A 91 -8.01 -7.36 3.44
CA ARG A 91 -8.64 -6.12 2.94
C ARG A 91 -7.73 -4.88 2.85
N PHE A 92 -6.52 -4.91 3.37
CA PHE A 92 -5.56 -3.81 3.26
C PHE A 92 -4.37 -4.06 2.31
N LEU A 93 -4.07 -3.11 1.42
CA LEU A 93 -2.94 -3.18 0.49
C LEU A 93 -1.97 -2.01 0.70
N LEU A 94 -0.72 -2.30 1.03
CA LEU A 94 0.28 -1.29 1.33
C LEU A 94 1.00 -0.81 0.05
N GLY A 95 0.61 0.35 -0.49
CA GLY A 95 1.37 1.04 -1.52
C GLY A 95 2.45 1.96 -0.95
N ILE A 96 3.68 1.80 -1.44
CA ILE A 96 4.90 2.44 -0.93
C ILE A 96 5.64 3.13 -2.08
N GLY A 97 6.33 4.23 -1.80
CA GLY A 97 7.34 4.75 -2.71
C GLY A 97 8.11 5.94 -2.17
N VAL A 98 8.95 6.50 -3.03
CA VAL A 98 9.93 7.54 -2.68
C VAL A 98 9.35 8.97 -2.69
N GLY A 99 8.08 9.15 -3.06
CA GLY A 99 7.43 10.46 -3.16
C GLY A 99 8.03 11.37 -4.26
N HIS A 100 7.67 12.66 -4.22
CA HIS A 100 8.24 13.68 -5.12
C HIS A 100 9.61 14.15 -4.60
N ARG A 101 10.58 14.32 -5.53
CA ARG A 101 11.97 14.73 -5.26
C ARG A 101 12.13 16.05 -4.50
N GLU A 102 11.09 16.89 -4.46
CA GLU A 102 11.11 18.23 -3.88
C GLU A 102 11.28 18.24 -2.35
N VAL A 103 11.19 17.08 -1.69
CA VAL A 103 11.36 16.92 -0.23
C VAL A 103 12.78 16.46 0.16
N ILE A 104 13.68 16.20 -0.81
CA ILE A 104 14.94 15.50 -0.52
C ILE A 104 16.10 16.49 -0.35
N SER A 105 16.51 16.73 0.90
CA SER A 105 17.76 17.42 1.27
C SER A 105 18.96 16.47 1.41
N GLU A 106 18.75 15.15 1.40
CA GLU A 106 19.81 14.15 1.62
C GLU A 106 20.34 13.52 0.32
N TYR A 107 21.66 13.35 0.26
CA TYR A 107 22.46 12.78 -0.84
C TYR A 107 22.24 11.26 -1.08
N ARG A 108 21.09 10.69 -0.70
CA ARG A 108 20.84 9.25 -0.80
C ARG A 108 20.13 8.91 -2.10
N LYS A 109 20.59 7.84 -2.77
CA LYS A 109 19.97 7.34 -4.01
C LYS A 109 18.58 6.79 -3.67
N PRO A 110 17.49 7.30 -4.28
CA PRO A 110 16.13 6.88 -3.96
C PRO A 110 15.87 5.38 -4.20
N TYR A 111 16.58 4.79 -5.15
CA TYR A 111 16.48 3.35 -5.44
C TYR A 111 17.02 2.51 -4.28
N ASP A 112 18.20 2.84 -3.76
CA ASP A 112 18.85 2.07 -2.70
C ASP A 112 18.04 2.17 -1.40
N ALA A 113 17.54 3.37 -1.08
CA ALA A 113 16.64 3.58 0.06
C ALA A 113 15.34 2.78 -0.05
N LEU A 114 14.77 2.67 -1.25
CA LEU A 114 13.57 1.87 -1.48
C LEU A 114 13.84 0.36 -1.32
N VAL A 115 14.99 -0.13 -1.79
CA VAL A 115 15.38 -1.53 -1.61
C VAL A 115 15.53 -1.85 -0.13
N GLU A 116 16.28 -1.03 0.61
CA GLU A 116 16.45 -1.21 2.06
C GLU A 116 15.12 -1.16 2.82
N TYR A 117 14.20 -0.28 2.41
CA TYR A 117 12.87 -0.21 3.00
C TYR A 117 12.07 -1.50 2.77
N LEU A 118 12.16 -2.10 1.57
CA LEU A 118 11.51 -3.36 1.27
C LEU A 118 12.14 -4.53 2.04
N ASP A 119 13.46 -4.52 2.21
CA ASP A 119 14.17 -5.52 3.01
C ASP A 119 13.74 -5.42 4.49
N ALA A 120 13.63 -4.20 5.04
CA ALA A 120 13.10 -4.01 6.40
C ALA A 120 11.66 -4.53 6.53
N LEU A 121 10.79 -4.27 5.55
CA LEU A 121 9.43 -4.82 5.56
C LEU A 121 9.39 -6.35 5.45
N ASP A 122 10.34 -6.96 4.71
CA ASP A 122 10.50 -8.40 4.65
C ASP A 122 10.90 -8.95 6.03
N GLU A 123 11.81 -8.29 6.75
CA GLU A 123 12.22 -8.65 8.12
C GLU A 123 11.07 -8.53 9.14
N TYR A 124 10.24 -7.49 9.01
CA TYR A 124 9.04 -7.32 9.84
C TYR A 124 7.86 -8.22 9.41
N GLY A 125 8.03 -9.05 8.38
CA GLY A 125 7.04 -10.04 7.97
C GLY A 125 5.84 -9.49 7.17
N VAL A 126 5.96 -8.34 6.52
CA VAL A 126 4.92 -7.82 5.63
C VAL A 126 4.96 -8.58 4.29
N PRO A 127 3.91 -9.33 3.91
CA PRO A 127 3.99 -10.20 2.74
C PRO A 127 4.12 -9.43 1.42
N ALA A 128 4.96 -9.93 0.51
CA ALA A 128 5.16 -9.32 -0.81
C ALA A 128 3.85 -9.17 -1.62
N HIS A 129 2.90 -10.10 -1.47
CA HIS A 129 1.60 -10.05 -2.15
C HIS A 129 0.60 -9.05 -1.55
N ARG A 130 0.96 -8.40 -0.43
CA ARG A 130 0.15 -7.39 0.29
C ARG A 130 0.76 -5.99 0.23
N ARG A 131 1.75 -5.79 -0.63
CA ARG A 131 2.35 -4.49 -0.92
C ARG A 131 2.42 -4.21 -2.41
N VAL A 132 2.41 -2.94 -2.78
CA VAL A 132 2.72 -2.47 -4.13
C VAL A 132 3.74 -1.34 -4.08
N VAL A 133 4.52 -1.20 -5.15
CA VAL A 133 5.58 -0.20 -5.20
C VAL A 133 5.26 0.85 -6.26
N ALA A 134 5.36 2.12 -5.90
CA ALA A 134 5.27 3.22 -6.85
C ALA A 134 6.49 3.23 -7.76
N ALA A 135 6.29 2.82 -9.01
CA ALA A 135 7.37 2.58 -9.94
C ALA A 135 7.51 3.71 -10.97
N LEU A 136 8.43 4.64 -10.70
CA LEU A 136 8.84 5.69 -11.62
C LEU A 136 10.12 5.25 -12.37
N GLY A 137 9.94 4.47 -13.42
CA GLY A 137 11.02 4.05 -14.34
C GLY A 137 11.26 2.55 -14.40
N PRO A 138 12.05 2.08 -15.39
CA PRO A 138 12.18 0.66 -15.73
C PRO A 138 12.82 -0.18 -14.61
N ARG A 139 13.78 0.38 -13.86
CA ARG A 139 14.42 -0.32 -12.73
C ARG A 139 13.44 -0.56 -11.58
N VAL A 140 12.68 0.46 -11.19
CA VAL A 140 11.69 0.33 -10.10
C VAL A 140 10.52 -0.57 -10.54
N LEU A 141 10.19 -0.59 -11.83
CA LEU A 141 9.19 -1.51 -12.38
C LEU A 141 9.65 -2.98 -12.31
N GLN A 142 10.93 -3.26 -12.56
CA GLN A 142 11.50 -4.59 -12.37
C GLN A 142 11.50 -4.99 -10.89
N LEU A 143 11.87 -4.05 -10.00
CA LEU A 143 11.85 -4.26 -8.56
C LEU A 143 10.43 -4.58 -8.06
N SER A 144 9.43 -3.83 -8.52
CA SER A 144 8.04 -4.05 -8.12
C SER A 144 7.52 -5.42 -8.58
N ALA A 145 7.90 -5.87 -9.77
CA ALA A 145 7.55 -7.21 -10.27
C ALA A 145 8.15 -8.35 -9.43
N GLN A 146 9.32 -8.15 -8.82
CA GLN A 146 10.02 -9.17 -8.02
C GLN A 146 9.61 -9.16 -6.55
N ARG A 147 9.38 -7.97 -5.98
CA ARG A 147 9.27 -7.77 -4.53
C ARG A 147 7.87 -7.36 -4.07
N SER A 148 6.89 -7.25 -4.96
CA SER A 148 5.56 -6.76 -4.60
C SER A 148 4.45 -7.40 -5.43
N ALA A 149 3.19 -7.17 -5.07
CA ALA A 149 2.03 -7.62 -5.82
C ALA A 149 1.89 -6.93 -7.19
N GLY A 150 2.54 -5.77 -7.35
CA GLY A 150 2.51 -5.00 -8.59
C GLY A 150 3.06 -3.58 -8.44
N ALA A 151 2.99 -2.85 -9.55
CA ALA A 151 3.40 -1.46 -9.62
C ALA A 151 2.19 -0.53 -9.45
N HIS A 152 2.32 0.48 -8.60
CA HIS A 152 1.42 1.64 -8.60
C HIS A 152 2.03 2.71 -9.52
N ARG A 153 1.40 3.00 -10.65
CA ARG A 153 1.84 4.07 -11.54
C ARG A 153 0.97 5.30 -11.29
N ILE A 154 1.54 6.27 -10.61
CA ILE A 154 1.00 7.63 -10.44
C ILE A 154 1.65 8.58 -11.44
#